data_AF-A0A2B8A0R9-F1
#
_entry.id   AF-A0A2B8A0R9-F1
#
_cell.length_a   1.000
_cell.length_b   1.000
_cell.length_c   1.000
_cell.angle_alpha   90.00
_cell.angle_beta   90.00
_cell.angle_gamma   90.00
#
_symmetry.space_group_name_H-M   'P 1'
#
loop_
_entity.id
_entity.type
_entity.pdbx_description
1 polymer ?
#
loop_
_entity_poly.entity_id
_entity_poly.type
_entity_poly.pdbx_seq_one_letter_code
_entity_poly.pdbx_strand_id
1 'polypeptide(L)' 'MIGDEKKPYDGALDEKWPDWLQHGQPRTSGRYTFTSARPYKADSPLLPSGLMGPVRIIKIK' A
#
# COMPACT_ATOMS: atom_id res chain seq x y z
N MET A 1 -2.15 2.55 3.09
CA MET A 1 -1.09 1.51 3.16
C MET A 1 0.23 2.20 3.42
N ILE A 2 1.14 1.60 4.22
CA ILE A 2 2.33 2.27 4.80
C ILE A 2 3.06 3.19 3.80
N GLY A 3 3.47 2.68 2.62
CA GLY A 3 4.21 3.50 1.64
C GLY A 3 3.38 4.60 0.97
N ASP A 4 2.08 4.40 0.80
CA ASP A 4 1.16 5.40 0.24
C ASP A 4 0.77 6.47 1.24
N GLU A 5 1.02 6.28 2.54
CA GLU A 5 0.72 7.29 3.56
C GLU A 5 1.55 8.58 3.44
N LYS A 6 2.62 8.57 2.64
CA LYS A 6 3.39 9.76 2.29
C LYS A 6 2.74 10.61 1.18
N LYS A 7 1.67 10.13 0.57
CA LYS A 7 0.96 10.80 -0.54
C LYS A 7 -0.39 11.38 -0.08
N PRO A 8 -0.94 12.38 -0.78
CA PRO A 8 -2.26 12.92 -0.45
C PRO A 8 -3.31 11.82 -0.29
N TYR A 9 -4.14 11.92 0.73
CA TYR A 9 -5.22 10.97 0.96
C TYR A 9 -6.47 11.39 0.19
N ASP A 10 -6.96 10.50 -0.67
CA ASP A 10 -8.14 10.63 -1.53
C ASP A 10 -9.04 9.38 -1.41
N GLY A 11 -8.98 8.72 -0.24
CA GLY A 11 -9.73 7.52 0.07
C GLY A 11 -11.09 7.81 0.68
N ALA A 12 -11.70 6.81 1.33
CA ALA A 12 -13.01 6.98 1.96
C ALA A 12 -12.95 8.02 3.09
N LEU A 13 -13.84 9.00 3.05
CA LEU A 13 -14.00 10.06 4.05
C LEU A 13 -15.46 10.09 4.47
N ASP A 14 -15.71 10.24 5.78
CA ASP A 14 -17.06 10.37 6.35
C ASP A 14 -18.03 9.29 5.86
N GLU A 15 -17.59 8.03 5.87
CA GLU A 15 -18.36 6.86 5.42
C GLU A 15 -18.76 6.88 3.93
N LYS A 16 -18.16 7.75 3.12
CA LYS A 16 -18.41 7.86 1.68
C LYS A 16 -17.24 7.34 0.86
N TRP A 17 -17.57 6.72 -0.27
CA TRP A 17 -16.58 6.32 -1.28
C TRP A 17 -16.07 7.51 -2.08
N PRO A 18 -14.80 7.49 -2.53
CA PRO A 18 -14.27 8.54 -3.39
C PRO A 18 -15.01 8.65 -4.74
N ASP A 19 -15.20 9.86 -5.25
CA ASP A 19 -15.86 10.11 -6.53
C ASP A 19 -15.14 9.43 -7.70
N TRP A 20 -13.80 9.45 -7.69
CA TRP A 20 -13.02 8.80 -8.74
C TRP A 20 -13.31 7.29 -8.81
N LEU A 21 -13.61 6.65 -7.67
CA LEU A 21 -13.96 5.24 -7.63
C LEU A 21 -15.40 5.03 -8.13
N GLN A 22 -16.34 5.85 -7.66
CA GLN A 22 -17.76 5.74 -8.03
C GLN A 22 -17.99 5.99 -9.53
N HIS A 23 -17.23 6.89 -10.13
CA HIS A 23 -17.35 7.27 -11.53
C HIS A 23 -16.33 6.59 -12.45
N GLY A 24 -15.53 5.64 -11.94
CA GLY A 24 -14.54 4.92 -12.73
C GLY A 24 -13.45 5.81 -13.35
N GLN A 25 -13.14 6.92 -12.68
CA GLN A 25 -12.15 7.89 -13.14
C GLN A 25 -10.73 7.51 -12.70
N PRO A 26 -9.70 7.96 -13.43
CA PRO A 26 -8.32 7.79 -13.01
C PRO A 26 -8.06 8.43 -11.64
N ARG A 27 -7.34 7.70 -10.79
CA ARG A 27 -6.92 8.21 -9.48
C ARG A 27 -5.65 9.06 -9.62
N THR A 28 -5.66 10.29 -9.13
CA THR A 28 -4.59 11.28 -9.34
C THR A 28 -3.66 11.49 -8.15
N SER A 29 -3.94 10.91 -6.98
CA SER A 29 -3.09 11.04 -5.78
C SER A 29 -1.70 10.37 -5.89
N GLY A 30 -1.46 9.62 -6.97
CA GLY A 30 -0.25 8.82 -7.15
C GLY A 30 -0.14 7.65 -6.17
N ARG A 31 -1.20 7.36 -5.38
CA ARG A 31 -1.27 6.17 -4.52
C ARG A 31 -1.48 4.92 -5.36
N TYR A 32 -0.74 3.87 -5.05
CA TYR A 32 -0.87 2.58 -5.74
C TYR A 32 -2.00 1.73 -5.17
N THR A 33 -2.34 1.92 -3.91
CA THR A 33 -3.24 1.04 -3.15
C THR A 33 -4.47 1.78 -2.64
N PHE A 34 -5.60 1.09 -2.60
CA PHE A 34 -6.85 1.59 -2.04
C PHE A 34 -7.37 0.61 -0.98
N THR A 35 -7.92 1.14 0.11
CA THR A 35 -8.47 0.33 1.23
C THR A 35 -9.55 1.14 1.95
N SER A 36 -10.54 0.44 2.50
CA SER A 36 -11.62 1.02 3.31
C SER A 36 -11.17 1.41 4.72
N ALA A 37 -10.04 0.88 5.20
CA ALA A 37 -9.51 1.14 6.53
C ALA A 37 -8.10 1.75 6.45
N ARG A 38 -7.73 2.58 7.43
CA ARG A 38 -6.42 3.22 7.48
C ARG A 38 -5.64 2.84 8.74
N PRO A 39 -5.14 1.59 8.84
CA PRO A 39 -4.46 1.11 10.05
C PRO A 39 -3.01 1.62 10.20
N TYR A 40 -2.42 2.19 9.14
CA TYR A 40 -1.02 2.60 9.10
C TYR A 40 -0.86 4.11 8.99
N LYS A 41 0.23 4.63 9.57
CA LYS A 41 0.71 6.01 9.44
C LYS A 41 1.95 6.05 8.53
N ALA A 42 2.35 7.25 8.12
CA ALA A 42 3.51 7.46 7.24
C ALA A 42 4.86 7.05 7.88
N ASP A 43 4.89 6.99 9.21
CA ASP A 43 6.03 6.63 10.06
C ASP A 43 5.90 5.24 10.69
N SER A 44 4.86 4.46 10.33
CA SER A 44 4.74 3.08 10.80
C SER A 44 5.96 2.26 10.39
N PRO A 45 6.52 1.42 11.28
CA PRO A 45 7.74 0.67 11.00
C PRO A 45 7.51 -0.31 9.86
N LEU A 46 8.53 -0.46 9.01
CA LEU A 46 8.51 -1.44 7.93
C LEU A 46 8.80 -2.84 8.50
N LEU A 47 8.01 -3.82 8.05
CA LEU A 47 8.27 -5.21 8.36
C LEU A 47 9.35 -5.77 7.42
N PRO A 48 10.24 -6.65 7.90
CA PRO A 48 11.14 -7.39 7.03
C PRO A 48 10.35 -8.16 5.97
N SER A 49 10.75 -8.04 4.72
CA SER A 49 10.05 -8.65 3.60
C SER A 49 11.03 -9.12 2.54
N GLY A 50 10.70 -10.22 1.86
CA GLY A 50 11.47 -10.76 0.76
C GLY A 50 12.21 -12.05 1.13
N LEU A 51 13.26 -12.34 0.38
CA LEU A 51 14.03 -13.57 0.51
C LEU A 51 15.13 -13.40 1.58
N MET A 52 14.75 -13.62 2.84
CA MET A 52 15.60 -13.34 4.01
C MET A 52 16.77 -14.33 4.19
N GLY A 53 16.71 -15.48 3.50
CA GLY A 53 17.82 -16.41 3.40
C GLY A 53 18.03 -17.32 4.63
N PRO A 54 19.15 -18.08 4.62
CA PRO A 54 20.17 -18.08 3.57
C PRO A 54 19.66 -18.71 2.27
N VAL A 55 19.97 -18.07 1.14
CA VAL A 55 19.75 -18.64 -0.19
C VAL A 55 21.03 -19.33 -0.62
N ARG A 56 20.97 -20.62 -0.92
CA ARG A 56 22.13 -21.39 -1.34
C ARG A 56 21.79 -22.23 -2.56
N ILE A 57 22.64 -22.15 -3.58
CA ILE A 57 22.67 -23.12 -4.67
C ILE A 57 23.69 -24.18 -4.28
N ILE A 58 23.25 -25.42 -4.07
CA ILE A 58 24.08 -26.51 -3.56
C ILE A 58 24.17 -27.60 -4.64
N LYS A 59 25.39 -27.92 -5.07
CA LYS A 59 25.65 -29.06 -5.95
C LYS A 59 25.76 -30.33 -5.10
N ILE A 60 24.90 -31.30 -5.36
CA ILE A 60 24.99 -32.62 -4.73
C ILE A 60 26.02 -33.45 -5.52
N LYS A 61 26.86 -34.21 -4.80
CA LYS A 61 27.83 -35.14 -5.39
C LYS A 61 27.13 -36.33 -6.05
#